data_AF-A0AAU0H712-F1
#
_entry.id   AF-A0AAU0H712-F1
#
_cell.length_a   1.000
_cell.length_b   1.000
_cell.length_c   1.000
_cell.angle_alpha   90.00
_cell.angle_beta   90.00
_cell.angle_gamma   90.00
#
_symmetry.space_group_name_H-M   'P 1'
#
loop_
_entity.id
_entity.type
_entity.pdbx_description
1 polymer ?
#
loop_
_entity_poly.entity_id
_entity_poly.type
_entity_poly.pdbx_seq_one_letter_code
_entity_poly.pdbx_strand_id
1 'polypeptide(L)'
;MAVEHIFCSSCGTKKEASGNSISSGKKSVNTIGSEIVDSSIHIGDNYNDSNKIDPNILNIKRHLVNLPWSSNGKVANRSSILKLGTWGSLASIIGFLLPYFTSLSYIPHLFIIGLGISLTFVMLSFTLKRFRFTHFWGLNNLEAGTKDGIYLSKITCDCPWCQSEMKLCIVGPKNYKKHTLLCQRNPSQHRILFDATVLPDINE
;
A
#
# COMPACT_ATOMS: atom_id res chain seq x y z
N MET A 1 36.43 30.08 -30.76
CA MET A 1 35.47 29.18 -30.09
C MET A 1 35.13 29.82 -28.75
N ALA A 2 33.86 30.16 -28.51
CA ALA A 2 33.45 30.80 -27.26
C ALA A 2 33.44 29.75 -26.12
N VAL A 3 34.07 30.07 -25.00
CA VAL A 3 34.06 29.22 -23.80
C VAL A 3 32.75 29.46 -23.07
N GLU A 4 31.83 28.50 -23.12
CA GLU A 4 30.57 28.57 -22.39
C GLU A 4 30.85 28.47 -20.88
N HIS A 5 30.49 29.50 -20.12
CA HIS A 5 30.66 29.50 -18.68
C HIS A 5 29.42 28.92 -17.99
N ILE A 6 29.60 27.81 -17.26
CA ILE A 6 28.53 27.16 -16.51
C ILE A 6 28.51 27.73 -15.09
N PHE A 7 27.35 28.24 -14.67
CA PHE A 7 27.14 28.85 -13.35
C PHE A 7 26.29 27.94 -12.44
N CYS A 8 26.45 28.06 -11.13
CA CYS A 8 25.61 27.37 -10.15
C CYS A 8 24.21 28.00 -10.10
N SER A 9 23.15 27.20 -10.25
CA SER A 9 21.76 27.69 -10.24
C SER A 9 21.26 28.16 -8.87
N SER A 10 21.93 27.80 -7.78
CA SER A 10 21.53 28.17 -6.41
C SER A 10 22.23 29.44 -5.91
N CYS A 11 23.52 29.63 -6.23
CA CYS A 11 24.32 30.74 -5.72
C CYS A 11 24.95 31.64 -6.79
N GLY A 12 24.77 31.34 -8.09
CA GLY A 12 25.24 32.18 -9.19
C GLY A 12 26.76 32.24 -9.41
N THR A 13 27.55 31.52 -8.61
CA THR A 13 29.01 31.49 -8.77
C THR A 13 29.43 30.64 -9.98
N LYS A 14 30.51 31.03 -10.64
CA LYS A 14 31.10 30.30 -11.77
C LYS A 14 31.62 28.95 -11.28
N LYS A 15 31.20 27.85 -11.92
CA LYS A 15 31.73 26.52 -11.60
C LYS A 15 33.17 26.42 -12.10
N GLU A 16 34.11 26.22 -11.20
CA GLU A 16 35.49 25.89 -11.60
C GLU A 16 35.53 24.48 -12.18
N ALA A 17 36.30 24.28 -13.26
CA ALA A 17 36.45 23.00 -13.94
C ALA A 17 37.22 21.95 -13.11
N SER A 18 37.68 22.32 -11.92
CA SER A 18 38.53 21.53 -11.00
C SER A 18 37.76 20.89 -9.83
N GLY A 19 36.43 20.75 -9.94
CA GLY A 19 35.58 20.12 -8.93
C GLY A 19 34.76 18.97 -9.47
N ASN A 20 34.52 17.95 -8.63
CA ASN A 20 33.77 16.74 -8.95
C ASN A 20 32.39 17.07 -9.54
N SER A 21 32.26 16.96 -10.86
CA SER A 21 31.01 17.19 -11.57
C SER A 21 30.29 15.87 -11.82
N ILE A 22 29.25 15.59 -11.05
CA ILE A 22 28.32 14.50 -11.36
C ILE A 22 27.32 15.05 -12.37
N SER A 23 27.44 14.64 -13.64
CA SER A 23 26.45 14.94 -14.67
C SER A 23 25.72 13.66 -15.06
N SER A 24 24.39 13.71 -15.11
CA SER A 24 23.54 12.62 -15.58
C SER A 24 22.83 13.07 -16.84
N GLY A 25 23.28 12.57 -18.00
CA GLY A 25 22.73 13.00 -19.30
C GLY A 25 22.60 11.91 -20.36
N LYS A 26 23.20 10.72 -20.16
CA LYS A 26 23.23 9.66 -21.19
C LYS A 26 23.18 8.22 -20.65
N LYS A 27 22.49 7.98 -19.52
CA LYS A 27 22.43 6.66 -18.85
C LYS A 27 23.79 6.13 -18.36
N SER A 28 24.75 7.01 -18.08
CA SER A 28 26.04 6.65 -17.51
C SER A 28 26.28 7.44 -16.22
N VAL A 29 26.94 6.79 -15.25
CA VAL A 29 27.51 7.43 -14.08
C VAL A 29 28.99 7.63 -14.37
N ASN A 30 29.46 8.88 -14.33
CA ASN A 30 30.86 9.20 -14.56
C ASN A 30 31.43 9.89 -13.32
N THR A 31 32.43 9.25 -12.71
CA THR A 31 33.18 9.77 -11.57
C THR A 31 34.63 9.98 -12.00
N ILE A 32 34.95 11.21 -12.41
CA ILE A 32 36.34 11.59 -12.75
C ILE A 32 36.94 12.25 -11.52
N GLY A 33 37.98 11.63 -10.94
CA GLY A 33 38.72 12.20 -9.81
C GLY A 33 38.05 12.04 -8.44
N SER A 34 37.07 11.15 -8.29
CA SER A 34 36.39 10.87 -7.01
C SER A 34 36.37 9.37 -6.72
N GLU A 35 36.42 9.01 -5.44
CA GLU A 35 36.24 7.63 -4.96
C GLU A 35 34.87 7.47 -4.29
N ILE A 36 34.17 6.37 -4.59
CA ILE A 36 32.94 5.97 -3.92
C ILE A 36 33.32 4.90 -2.89
N VAL A 37 33.47 5.32 -1.63
CA VAL A 37 33.79 4.43 -0.49
C VAL A 37 32.54 4.21 0.37
N ASP A 38 32.42 3.03 0.98
CA ASP A 38 31.31 2.62 1.86
C ASP A 38 29.88 2.84 1.32
N SER A 39 29.71 2.76 -0.01
CA SER A 39 28.41 2.96 -0.66
C SER A 39 28.00 1.75 -1.50
N SER A 40 26.71 1.44 -1.52
CA SER A 40 26.12 0.46 -2.43
C SER A 40 25.51 1.17 -3.64
N ILE A 41 26.15 1.03 -4.82
CA ILE A 41 25.60 1.56 -6.07
C ILE A 41 24.59 0.53 -6.61
N HIS A 42 23.30 0.81 -6.41
CA HIS A 42 22.23 -0.02 -6.95
C HIS A 42 21.96 0.36 -8.42
N ILE A 43 22.37 -0.51 -9.35
CA ILE A 43 22.09 -0.40 -10.78
C ILE A 43 21.25 -1.63 -11.16
N GLY A 44 20.01 -1.44 -11.60
CA GLY A 44 19.17 -2.59 -11.96
C GLY A 44 17.67 -2.43 -11.82
N ASP A 45 17.19 -1.30 -11.29
CA ASP A 45 15.76 -1.01 -11.38
C ASP A 45 15.43 -0.54 -12.81
N ASN A 46 15.40 -1.48 -13.76
CA ASN A 46 14.76 -1.25 -15.05
C ASN A 46 13.25 -1.14 -14.80
N TYR A 47 12.78 0.08 -14.52
CA TYR A 47 11.37 0.38 -14.29
C TYR A 47 10.49 0.25 -15.55
N ASN A 48 11.06 -0.05 -16.72
CA ASN A 48 10.31 -0.03 -17.98
C ASN A 48 9.63 -1.35 -18.37
N ASP A 49 10.12 -2.53 -17.95
CA ASP A 49 9.62 -3.81 -18.51
C ASP A 49 9.12 -4.85 -17.49
N SER A 50 9.43 -4.74 -16.19
CA SER A 50 8.94 -5.72 -15.19
C SER A 50 7.47 -5.50 -14.78
N ASN A 51 6.87 -4.36 -15.16
CA ASN A 51 5.49 -3.98 -14.82
C ASN A 51 4.49 -4.17 -15.97
N LYS A 52 4.94 -4.56 -17.17
CA LYS A 52 4.06 -4.79 -18.34
C LYS A 52 3.93 -6.28 -18.66
N ILE A 53 3.68 -7.08 -17.62
CA ILE A 53 3.28 -8.47 -17.84
C ILE A 53 1.77 -8.45 -18.04
N ASP A 54 1.31 -8.98 -19.18
CA ASP A 54 -0.11 -9.12 -19.44
C ASP A 54 -0.74 -9.93 -18.29
N PRO A 55 -1.72 -9.36 -17.56
CA PRO A 55 -2.41 -10.05 -16.47
C PRO A 55 -2.98 -11.41 -16.86
N ASN A 56 -3.32 -11.60 -18.14
CA ASN A 56 -3.84 -12.87 -18.66
C ASN A 56 -2.83 -14.02 -18.55
N ILE A 57 -1.52 -13.73 -18.57
CA ILE A 57 -0.46 -14.73 -18.45
C ILE A 57 -0.31 -15.19 -16.99
N LEU A 58 -0.72 -14.35 -16.03
CA LEU A 58 -0.49 -14.59 -14.60
C LEU A 58 -1.49 -15.56 -13.97
N ASN A 59 -2.56 -15.96 -14.67
CA ASN A 59 -3.59 -16.86 -14.12
C ASN A 59 -4.04 -16.42 -12.71
N ILE A 60 -4.41 -15.14 -12.57
CA ILE A 60 -4.71 -14.53 -11.27
C ILE A 60 -5.95 -15.19 -10.68
N LYS A 61 -5.80 -15.76 -9.48
CA LYS A 61 -6.85 -16.43 -8.72
C LYS A 61 -7.19 -15.61 -7.48
N ARG A 62 -8.50 -15.46 -7.26
CA ARG A 62 -9.04 -14.84 -6.05
C ARG A 62 -9.66 -15.91 -5.18
N HIS A 63 -9.17 -16.02 -3.96
CA HIS A 63 -9.68 -16.94 -2.95
C HIS A 63 -10.40 -16.14 -1.88
N LEU A 64 -11.70 -16.37 -1.73
CA LEU A 64 -12.47 -15.82 -0.61
C LEU A 64 -12.14 -16.63 0.65
N VAL A 65 -11.80 -15.94 1.72
CA VAL A 65 -11.35 -16.57 2.97
C VAL A 65 -12.57 -17.00 3.78
N ASN A 66 -12.68 -18.28 4.12
CA ASN A 66 -13.74 -18.76 5.00
C ASN A 66 -13.59 -18.16 6.40
N LEU A 67 -14.65 -17.52 6.88
CA LEU A 67 -14.74 -16.92 8.20
C LEU A 67 -15.61 -17.80 9.11
N PRO A 68 -15.40 -17.80 10.44
CA PRO A 68 -16.22 -18.57 11.37
C PRO A 68 -17.72 -18.28 11.26
N TRP A 69 -18.09 -17.07 10.84
CA TRP A 69 -19.48 -16.62 10.68
C TRP A 69 -19.93 -16.51 9.22
N SER A 70 -19.06 -16.83 8.25
CA SER A 70 -19.37 -16.64 6.82
C SER A 70 -18.50 -17.51 5.91
N SER A 71 -19.12 -18.46 5.23
CA SER A 71 -18.44 -19.39 4.31
C SER A 71 -18.15 -18.81 2.93
N ASN A 72 -18.71 -17.65 2.58
CA ASN A 72 -18.45 -16.98 1.29
C ASN A 72 -17.42 -15.85 1.43
N GLY A 73 -16.73 -15.76 2.57
CA GLY A 73 -15.75 -14.72 2.87
C GLY A 73 -16.31 -13.30 3.04
N LYS A 74 -17.64 -13.14 3.08
CA LYS A 74 -18.26 -11.87 3.43
C LYS A 74 -18.03 -11.57 4.91
N VAL A 75 -17.33 -10.47 5.18
CA VAL A 75 -17.05 -9.97 6.53
C VAL A 75 -18.30 -9.31 7.12
N ALA A 76 -18.84 -8.31 6.41
CA ALA A 76 -20.01 -7.54 6.81
C ALA A 76 -20.51 -6.70 5.61
N ASN A 77 -21.63 -6.00 5.79
CA ASN A 77 -21.99 -4.90 4.89
C ASN A 77 -21.26 -3.63 5.34
N ARG A 78 -20.78 -2.83 4.39
CA ARG A 78 -20.11 -1.55 4.64
C ARG A 78 -21.02 -0.57 5.35
N SER A 79 -22.31 -0.51 5.01
CA SER A 79 -23.30 0.29 5.76
C SER A 79 -23.43 -0.14 7.22
N SER A 80 -23.32 -1.44 7.51
CA SER A 80 -23.32 -1.94 8.89
C SER A 80 -22.05 -1.53 9.64
N ILE A 81 -20.87 -1.63 9.01
CA ILE A 81 -19.60 -1.14 9.60
C ILE A 81 -19.67 0.37 9.86
N LEU A 82 -20.19 1.14 8.92
CA LEU A 82 -20.35 2.58 9.06
C LEU A 82 -21.29 2.92 10.22
N LYS A 83 -22.48 2.30 10.28
CA LYS A 83 -23.43 2.50 11.39
C LYS A 83 -22.81 2.13 12.73
N LEU A 84 -22.13 0.99 12.82
CA LEU A 84 -21.46 0.54 14.05
C LEU A 84 -20.37 1.54 14.48
N GLY A 85 -19.57 2.03 13.53
CA GLY A 85 -18.56 3.06 13.78
C GLY A 85 -19.19 4.37 14.25
N THR A 86 -20.22 4.88 13.56
CA THR A 86 -20.86 6.15 13.90
C THR A 86 -21.55 6.09 15.27
N TRP A 87 -22.36 5.08 15.54
CA TRP A 87 -23.05 4.92 16.83
C TRP A 87 -22.06 4.63 17.95
N GLY A 88 -21.04 3.81 17.69
CA GLY A 88 -19.96 3.55 18.64
C GLY A 88 -19.22 4.84 19.01
N SER A 89 -18.85 5.66 18.03
CA SER A 89 -18.17 6.93 18.29
C SER A 89 -19.05 7.89 19.09
N LEU A 90 -20.35 7.99 18.77
CA LEU A 90 -21.27 8.83 19.52
C LEU A 90 -21.44 8.34 20.97
N ALA A 91 -21.66 7.04 21.17
CA ALA A 91 -21.75 6.43 22.48
C ALA A 91 -20.47 6.63 23.30
N SER A 92 -19.31 6.54 22.66
CA SER A 92 -18.02 6.79 23.29
C SER A 92 -17.83 8.25 23.71
N ILE A 93 -18.24 9.22 22.89
CA ILE A 93 -18.18 10.64 23.25
C ILE A 93 -19.11 10.92 24.43
N ILE A 94 -20.35 10.43 24.38
CA ILE A 94 -21.33 10.61 25.46
C ILE A 94 -20.81 9.96 26.74
N GLY A 95 -20.36 8.70 26.67
CA GLY A 95 -19.83 7.99 27.83
C GLY A 95 -18.52 8.57 28.37
N PHE A 96 -17.73 9.28 27.57
CA PHE A 96 -16.59 10.03 28.09
C PHE A 96 -17.02 11.30 28.84
N LEU A 97 -18.03 12.02 28.33
CA LEU A 97 -18.49 13.29 28.88
C LEU A 97 -19.47 13.17 30.06
N LEU A 98 -20.22 12.07 30.14
CA LEU A 98 -21.29 11.88 31.11
C LEU A 98 -20.86 12.06 32.58
N PRO A 99 -19.67 11.63 33.05
CA PRO A 99 -19.23 11.84 34.44
C PRO A 99 -19.04 13.31 34.81
N TYR A 100 -18.82 14.19 33.82
CA TYR A 100 -18.69 15.63 34.07
C TYR A 100 -20.03 16.32 34.28
N PHE A 101 -21.13 15.68 33.90
CA PHE A 101 -22.49 16.21 34.01
C PHE A 101 -23.37 15.42 34.99
N THR A 102 -22.84 14.36 35.59
CA THR A 102 -23.59 13.45 36.48
C THR A 102 -22.74 13.03 37.66
N SER A 103 -23.36 12.50 38.72
CA SER A 103 -22.65 11.95 39.89
C SER A 103 -22.16 10.51 39.68
N LEU A 104 -22.08 10.04 38.43
CA LEU A 104 -21.65 8.68 38.09
C LEU A 104 -20.12 8.58 38.20
N SER A 105 -19.64 7.68 39.06
CA SER A 105 -18.22 7.35 39.19
C SER A 105 -17.91 6.06 38.42
N TYR A 106 -17.22 6.18 37.29
CA TYR A 106 -16.66 5.06 36.53
C TYR A 106 -15.38 5.49 35.83
N ILE A 107 -14.68 4.55 35.17
CA ILE A 107 -13.41 4.79 34.48
C ILE A 107 -13.68 5.33 33.06
N PRO A 108 -13.54 6.64 32.78
CA PRO A 108 -13.90 7.22 31.48
C PRO A 108 -12.92 6.80 30.36
N HIS A 109 -11.74 6.32 30.71
CA HIS A 109 -10.69 5.94 29.75
C HIS A 109 -11.10 4.79 28.81
N LEU A 110 -12.01 3.90 29.24
CA LEU A 110 -12.52 2.82 28.37
C LEU A 110 -13.30 3.37 27.17
N PHE A 111 -13.96 4.52 27.33
CA PHE A 111 -14.69 5.17 26.25
C PHE A 111 -13.74 5.82 25.22
N ILE A 112 -12.53 6.22 25.60
CA ILE A 112 -11.51 6.68 24.65
C ILE A 112 -11.04 5.52 23.77
N ILE A 113 -10.83 4.33 24.34
CA ILE A 113 -10.47 3.13 23.58
C ILE A 113 -11.61 2.76 22.61
N GLY A 114 -12.85 2.77 23.09
CA GLY A 114 -14.04 2.55 22.26
C GLY A 114 -14.16 3.57 21.13
N LEU A 115 -13.82 4.83 21.38
CA LEU A 115 -13.79 5.88 20.36
C LEU A 115 -12.75 5.57 19.28
N GLY A 116 -11.55 5.17 19.68
CA GLY A 116 -10.50 4.76 18.75
C GLY A 116 -10.94 3.64 17.82
N ILE A 117 -11.49 2.55 18.38
CA ILE A 117 -11.97 1.40 17.61
C ILE A 117 -13.11 1.81 16.67
N SER A 118 -14.13 2.52 17.18
CA SER A 118 -15.27 2.94 16.37
C SER A 118 -14.87 3.88 15.21
N LEU A 119 -13.92 4.79 15.44
CA LEU A 119 -13.39 5.66 14.40
C LEU A 119 -12.67 4.86 13.31
N THR A 120 -11.95 3.77 13.65
CA THR A 120 -11.35 2.91 12.62
C THR A 120 -12.38 2.25 11.72
N PHE A 121 -13.56 1.88 12.23
CA PHE A 121 -14.65 1.34 11.41
C PHE A 121 -15.24 2.38 10.45
N VAL A 122 -15.39 3.63 10.91
CA VAL A 122 -15.79 4.74 10.05
C VAL A 122 -14.77 4.95 8.93
N MET A 123 -13.48 5.03 9.27
CA MET A 123 -12.39 5.22 8.30
C MET A 123 -12.26 4.06 7.32
N LEU A 124 -12.45 2.82 7.77
CA LEU A 124 -12.47 1.64 6.91
C LEU A 124 -13.62 1.72 5.89
N SER A 125 -14.81 2.14 6.32
CA SER A 125 -15.98 2.30 5.45
C SER A 125 -15.75 3.35 4.36
N PHE A 126 -15.10 4.46 4.70
CA PHE A 126 -14.74 5.49 3.71
C PHE A 126 -13.62 5.03 2.78
N THR A 127 -12.60 4.36 3.31
CA THR A 127 -11.52 3.78 2.53
C THR A 127 -12.06 2.81 1.49
N LEU A 128 -12.95 1.88 1.88
CA LEU A 128 -13.55 0.91 0.97
C LEU A 128 -14.55 1.52 -0.03
N LYS A 129 -15.16 2.67 0.31
CA LYS A 129 -15.97 3.45 -0.64
C LYS A 129 -15.10 4.07 -1.74
N ARG A 130 -13.92 4.56 -1.37
CA ARG A 130 -12.99 5.25 -2.29
C ARG A 130 -12.12 4.27 -3.07
N PHE A 131 -11.64 3.24 -2.40
CA PHE A 131 -10.76 2.22 -2.93
C PHE A 131 -11.47 0.88 -2.76
N ARG A 132 -11.89 0.27 -3.88
CA ARG A 132 -12.55 -1.04 -3.89
C ARG A 132 -11.70 -2.11 -3.20
N PHE A 133 -10.39 -1.92 -3.18
CA PHE A 133 -9.40 -2.86 -2.70
C PHE A 133 -8.50 -2.18 -1.68
N THR A 134 -8.34 -2.78 -0.50
CA THR A 134 -7.33 -2.37 0.47
C THR A 134 -6.67 -3.58 1.12
N HIS A 135 -5.39 -3.46 1.42
CA HIS A 135 -4.74 -4.47 2.24
C HIS A 135 -5.26 -4.43 3.67
N PHE A 136 -5.33 -5.61 4.29
CA PHE A 136 -5.69 -5.74 5.67
C PHE A 136 -4.51 -6.24 6.49
N TRP A 137 -4.33 -7.55 6.56
CA TRP A 137 -3.26 -8.16 7.35
C TRP A 137 -2.72 -9.41 6.67
N GLY A 138 -1.38 -9.49 6.59
CA GLY A 138 -0.65 -10.66 6.13
C GLY A 138 -0.75 -10.80 4.63
N LEU A 139 -1.53 -11.78 4.17
CA LEU A 139 -1.83 -11.99 2.75
C LEU A 139 -3.30 -11.67 2.41
N ASN A 140 -4.06 -11.23 3.42
CA ASN A 140 -5.48 -10.99 3.29
C ASN A 140 -5.74 -9.53 2.94
N ASN A 141 -6.74 -9.33 2.09
CA ASN A 141 -7.16 -8.04 1.59
C ASN A 141 -8.67 -7.91 1.79
N LEU A 142 -9.11 -6.67 1.96
CA LEU A 142 -10.53 -6.35 2.01
C LEU A 142 -10.95 -5.80 0.66
N GLU A 143 -12.02 -6.36 0.13
CA GLU A 143 -12.63 -5.98 -1.13
C GLU A 143 -14.08 -5.53 -0.93
N ALA A 144 -14.44 -4.42 -1.55
CA ALA A 144 -15.84 -4.03 -1.69
C ALA A 144 -16.48 -4.77 -2.87
N GLY A 145 -17.64 -5.37 -2.63
CA GLY A 145 -18.49 -5.94 -3.67
C GLY A 145 -19.32 -4.90 -4.42
N THR A 146 -20.10 -5.37 -5.38
CA THR A 146 -20.91 -4.51 -6.27
C THR A 146 -22.04 -3.76 -5.55
N LYS A 147 -22.55 -4.29 -4.43
CA LYS A 147 -23.68 -3.68 -3.70
C LYS A 147 -23.18 -2.94 -2.47
N ASP A 148 -22.84 -3.67 -1.42
CA ASP A 148 -22.39 -3.09 -0.15
C ASP A 148 -21.63 -4.09 0.73
N GLY A 149 -21.38 -5.30 0.24
CA GLY A 149 -20.64 -6.34 0.95
C GLY A 149 -19.15 -6.04 1.00
N ILE A 150 -18.53 -6.37 2.12
CA ILE A 150 -17.09 -6.35 2.32
C ILE A 150 -16.65 -7.80 2.42
N TYR A 151 -15.66 -8.17 1.61
CA TYR A 151 -15.16 -9.53 1.48
C TYR A 151 -13.69 -9.59 1.89
N LEU A 152 -13.30 -10.68 2.53
CA LEU A 152 -11.92 -10.99 2.81
C LEU A 152 -11.39 -11.91 1.72
N SER A 153 -10.36 -11.46 1.00
CA SER A 153 -9.79 -12.18 -0.12
C SER A 153 -8.28 -12.37 0.02
N LYS A 154 -7.80 -13.45 -0.60
CA LYS A 154 -6.39 -13.72 -0.83
C LYS A 154 -6.18 -13.86 -2.33
N ILE A 155 -5.19 -13.15 -2.85
CA ILE A 155 -4.88 -13.13 -4.28
C ILE A 155 -3.58 -13.89 -4.51
N THR A 156 -3.64 -14.84 -5.44
CA THR A 156 -2.52 -15.67 -5.87
C THR A 156 -2.45 -15.67 -7.40
N CYS A 157 -1.29 -15.97 -7.94
CA CYS A 157 -1.11 -16.07 -9.39
C CYS A 157 0.07 -17.02 -9.69
N ASP A 158 0.22 -17.41 -10.94
CA ASP A 158 1.34 -18.26 -11.37
C ASP A 158 2.50 -17.38 -11.85
N CYS A 159 3.72 -17.70 -11.39
CA CYS A 159 4.91 -16.95 -11.75
C CYS A 159 5.30 -17.22 -13.22
N PRO A 160 5.43 -16.19 -14.08
CA PRO A 160 5.69 -16.41 -15.51
C PRO A 160 7.09 -16.97 -15.78
N TRP A 161 8.04 -16.79 -14.85
CA TRP A 161 9.43 -17.22 -15.02
C TRP A 161 9.72 -18.64 -14.53
N CYS A 162 9.05 -19.10 -13.47
CA CYS A 162 9.39 -20.37 -12.83
C CYS A 162 8.18 -21.22 -12.44
N GLN A 163 6.97 -20.79 -12.84
CA GLN A 163 5.69 -21.47 -12.66
C GLN A 163 5.32 -21.79 -11.21
N SER A 164 6.05 -21.24 -10.22
CA SER A 164 5.65 -21.35 -8.82
C SER A 164 4.55 -20.35 -8.48
N GLU A 165 3.81 -20.61 -7.41
CA GLU A 165 2.80 -19.68 -6.89
C GLU A 165 3.44 -18.33 -6.48
N MET A 166 2.77 -17.24 -6.84
CA MET A 166 3.02 -15.90 -6.32
C MET A 166 1.86 -15.46 -5.42
N LYS A 167 2.17 -14.66 -4.41
CA LYS A 167 1.21 -14.16 -3.42
C LYS A 167 1.22 -12.64 -3.40
N LEU A 168 0.05 -12.03 -3.27
CA LEU A 168 -0.05 -10.60 -3.15
C LEU A 168 0.41 -10.13 -1.77
N CYS A 169 1.39 -9.24 -1.75
CA CYS A 169 1.97 -8.64 -0.56
C CYS A 169 2.03 -7.11 -0.70
N ILE A 170 2.16 -6.41 0.42
CA ILE A 170 2.57 -5.01 0.40
C ILE A 170 4.08 -4.93 0.64
N VAL A 171 4.80 -4.36 -0.33
CA VAL A 171 6.27 -4.23 -0.29
C VAL A 171 6.67 -2.80 -0.61
N GLY A 172 7.64 -2.28 0.14
CA GLY A 172 8.22 -0.96 -0.10
C GLY A 172 8.69 -0.29 1.18
N PRO A 173 9.42 0.83 1.06
CA PRO A 173 9.81 1.63 2.22
C PRO A 173 8.57 2.20 2.91
N LYS A 174 8.71 2.61 4.19
CA LYS A 174 7.60 2.94 5.11
C LYS A 174 6.50 3.83 4.50
N ASN A 175 6.86 4.76 3.61
CA ASN A 175 5.95 5.74 3.00
C ASN A 175 5.59 5.45 1.52
N TYR A 176 6.22 4.46 0.89
CA TYR A 176 6.00 4.12 -0.54
C TYR A 176 5.74 2.63 -0.71
N LYS A 177 4.83 2.12 0.12
CA LYS A 177 4.35 0.75 0.07
C LYS A 177 3.47 0.54 -1.17
N LYS A 178 3.75 -0.51 -1.95
CA LYS A 178 3.00 -0.89 -3.14
C LYS A 178 2.47 -2.31 -3.03
N HIS A 179 1.34 -2.57 -3.68
CA HIS A 179 0.80 -3.91 -3.84
C HIS A 179 1.64 -4.66 -4.88
N THR A 180 2.30 -5.73 -4.48
CA THR A 180 3.26 -6.46 -5.31
C THR A 180 3.01 -7.95 -5.18
N LEU A 181 2.87 -8.64 -6.31
CA LEU A 181 2.89 -10.09 -6.39
C LEU A 181 4.33 -10.56 -6.19
N LEU A 182 4.55 -11.38 -5.16
CA LEU A 182 5.84 -11.96 -4.84
C LEU A 182 5.83 -13.46 -5.08
N CYS A 183 6.83 -13.93 -5.83
CA CYS A 183 7.07 -15.35 -6.05
C CYS A 183 7.51 -16.08 -4.78
N GLN A 184 6.96 -17.27 -4.52
CA GLN A 184 7.42 -18.12 -3.43
C GLN A 184 8.79 -18.74 -3.70
N ARG A 185 9.06 -19.12 -4.96
CA ARG A 185 10.35 -19.50 -5.57
C ARG A 185 11.49 -18.55 -5.19
N ASN A 186 11.35 -17.35 -5.73
CA ASN A 186 12.44 -16.39 -5.85
C ASN A 186 11.91 -14.96 -5.59
N PRO A 187 11.59 -14.63 -4.32
CA PRO A 187 10.88 -13.41 -3.95
C PRO A 187 11.71 -12.13 -4.13
N SER A 188 13.04 -12.22 -4.23
CA SER A 188 13.90 -11.06 -4.46
C SER A 188 13.85 -10.60 -5.91
N GLN A 189 13.82 -11.53 -6.86
CA GLN A 189 13.92 -11.26 -8.30
C GLN A 189 12.56 -11.27 -9.01
N HIS A 190 11.65 -12.18 -8.64
CA HIS A 190 10.36 -12.32 -9.32
C HIS A 190 9.29 -11.53 -8.58
N ARG A 191 9.12 -10.27 -8.99
CA ARG A 191 8.18 -9.31 -8.42
C ARG A 191 7.39 -8.64 -9.53
N ILE A 192 6.09 -8.48 -9.32
CA ILE A 192 5.20 -7.84 -10.30
C ILE A 192 4.32 -6.86 -9.56
N LEU A 193 4.24 -5.62 -10.04
CA LEU A 193 3.31 -4.63 -9.49
C LEU A 193 1.87 -5.10 -9.76
N PHE A 194 1.06 -5.15 -8.71
CA PHE A 194 -0.32 -5.56 -8.81
C PHE A 194 -1.23 -4.37 -9.08
N ASP A 195 -2.03 -4.47 -10.13
CA ASP A 195 -3.13 -3.55 -10.41
C ASP A 195 -4.46 -4.21 -10.01
N ALA A 196 -5.20 -3.60 -9.08
CA ALA A 196 -6.47 -4.13 -8.61
C ALA A 196 -7.60 -4.04 -9.66
N THR A 197 -7.42 -3.28 -10.75
CA THR A 197 -8.43 -3.15 -11.82
C THR A 197 -8.56 -4.42 -12.66
N VAL A 198 -7.55 -5.30 -12.65
CA VAL A 198 -7.57 -6.59 -13.39
C VAL A 198 -8.55 -7.60 -12.80
N LEU A 199 -8.98 -7.37 -11.56
CA LEU A 199 -9.87 -8.25 -10.83
C LEU A 199 -11.33 -7.92 -11.16
N PRO A 200 -12.14 -8.88 -11.65
CA PRO A 200 -13.57 -8.65 -11.87
C PRO A 200 -14.29 -8.30 -10.56
N ASP A 201 -15.46 -7.67 -10.66
CA ASP A 201 -16.22 -7.33 -9.46
C ASP A 201 -16.77 -8.58 -8.76
N ILE A 202 -16.96 -8.47 -7.44
CA ILE A 202 -17.59 -9.53 -6.66
C ILE A 202 -19.11 -9.36 -6.80
N ASN A 203 -19.74 -10.33 -7.47
CA ASN A 203 -21.18 -10.40 -7.60
C ASN A 203 -21.81 -10.81 -6.27
N GLU A 204 -22.78 -10.01 -5.82
CA GLU A 204 -23.52 -10.20 -4.56
C GLU A 204 -24.97 -10.58 -4.77
#